data_AF-K2RW01-F1
#
_entry.id   AF-K2RW01-F1
#
_cell.length_a   1.000
_cell.length_b   1.000
_cell.length_c   1.000
_cell.angle_alpha   90.00
_cell.angle_beta   90.00
_cell.angle_gamma   90.00
#
_symmetry.space_group_name_H-M   'P 1'
#
loop_
_entity.id
_entity.type
_entity.pdbx_description
1 polymer ?
#
loop_
_entity_poly.entity_id
_entity_poly.type
_entity_poly.pdbx_seq_one_letter_code
_entity_poly.pdbx_strand_id
1 'polypeptide(L)'
;MSKEQVSTATTAPSPSAAEKKLSGAELKKRAKEEKAAKRAAEKAARDAAGGGGPPPPAANKKQEAKQKEQKGGPQNQQPGGSRGAQQQDRPLPLRRRPSQSGPAGGPVKEAKSEKKKLAEKQVGLFGHLYGQPRRHEIEGAAKEVHPAVLALGLQMSSYVVCGSNARTVAMLLTFKAVIDSYTTPPGTALARHLTSHHLSPQISYLSSCRPLSVSQGNAIRWLKDLIIKIDPSVPETTAKAHLLSSIDTFIREKFTAADEVISESAGAKIVDGDVIVTFAKSSIVLKTLLRAHADGRKFRVNVVDSKPLFEGKQMARSLAAAGIQVSYCLVGAAPHAVKEASKVFLGASAMMSNGRLYSRVGTAIVAMFAHERDIPVIVCCESVKFTERVALDSIVNNEIAPADEILGQGEWIGENLANEDEEEGAPKKGREGALKRWKETPNLQLLNVLYDVTPAEYVKMVVTEMGSLPPSSVPVVHRISTNV
;
A
#
# COMPACT_ATOMS: atom_id res chain seq x y z
N MET A 1 -87.38 -14.98 1.04
CA MET A 1 -88.74 -14.42 1.18
C MET A 1 -88.58 -13.11 1.95
N SER A 2 -88.24 -12.01 1.28
CA SER A 2 -89.16 -11.02 0.65
C SER A 2 -89.96 -10.28 1.74
N LYS A 3 -89.82 -8.98 1.99
CA LYS A 3 -90.13 -7.79 1.13
C LYS A 3 -89.51 -6.53 1.79
N GLU A 4 -88.85 -5.61 1.05
CA GLU A 4 -89.40 -4.40 0.38
C GLU A 4 -90.07 -3.41 1.35
N GLN A 5 -90.00 -2.08 1.26
CA GLN A 5 -89.33 -1.02 0.48
C GLN A 5 -90.00 0.27 1.04
N VAL A 6 -89.32 1.43 1.11
CA VAL A 6 -89.81 2.73 0.59
C VAL A 6 -88.63 3.70 0.57
N SER A 7 -88.37 4.24 -0.63
CA SER A 7 -87.47 5.36 -0.92
C SER A 7 -88.24 6.68 -0.96
N THR A 8 -87.59 7.80 -0.59
CA THR A 8 -87.79 9.08 -1.28
C THR A 8 -86.49 9.87 -1.27
N ALA A 9 -86.04 10.24 -2.48
CA ALA A 9 -84.88 11.07 -2.77
C ALA A 9 -85.27 12.54 -2.92
N THR A 10 -84.38 13.48 -2.57
CA THR A 10 -84.33 14.81 -3.23
C THR A 10 -82.93 15.44 -3.14
N THR A 11 -82.30 15.51 -4.32
CA THR A 11 -81.41 16.56 -4.88
C THR A 11 -80.14 17.07 -4.16
N ALA A 12 -79.06 16.97 -4.94
CA ALA A 12 -77.72 17.53 -4.77
C ALA A 12 -77.64 19.06 -4.77
N PRO A 13 -76.47 19.58 -4.33
CA PRO A 13 -75.79 20.66 -5.04
C PRO A 13 -74.41 20.20 -5.53
N SER A 14 -74.11 20.57 -6.77
CA SER A 14 -72.84 20.42 -7.49
C SER A 14 -71.78 21.46 -7.05
N PRO A 15 -70.49 21.31 -7.46
CA PRO A 15 -69.32 21.49 -6.61
C PRO A 15 -68.70 22.90 -6.71
N SER A 16 -68.03 23.35 -5.64
CA SER A 16 -67.12 24.49 -5.69
C SER A 16 -65.77 24.19 -5.03
N ALA A 17 -64.72 24.71 -5.67
CA ALA A 17 -63.33 24.81 -5.24
C ALA A 17 -62.51 23.52 -5.15
N ALA A 18 -61.97 23.10 -6.31
CA ALA A 18 -60.80 22.25 -6.39
C ALA A 18 -59.58 22.94 -5.72
N GLU A 19 -59.08 22.37 -4.63
CA GLU A 19 -57.77 22.72 -4.06
C GLU A 19 -56.66 22.31 -5.03
N LYS A 20 -56.04 23.30 -5.68
CA LYS A 20 -54.84 23.09 -6.50
C LYS A 20 -53.70 22.59 -5.61
N LYS A 21 -53.28 21.34 -5.81
CA LYS A 21 -51.99 20.83 -5.32
C LYS A 21 -50.86 21.69 -5.92
N LEU A 22 -50.15 22.41 -5.06
CA LEU A 22 -49.00 23.25 -5.42
C LEU A 22 -47.92 22.41 -6.12
N SER A 23 -47.39 22.92 -7.21
CA SER A 23 -46.36 22.24 -8.00
C SER A 23 -45.02 22.20 -7.26
N GLY A 24 -44.16 21.22 -7.55
CA GLY A 24 -42.83 21.10 -6.93
C GLY A 24 -41.92 22.31 -7.11
N ALA A 25 -42.21 23.18 -8.08
CA ALA A 25 -41.52 24.46 -8.28
C ALA A 25 -41.92 25.52 -7.23
N GLU A 26 -43.19 25.54 -6.82
CA GLU A 26 -43.72 26.47 -5.81
C GLU A 26 -43.26 26.09 -4.40
N LEU A 27 -43.15 24.79 -4.12
CA LEU A 27 -42.56 24.28 -2.87
C LEU A 27 -41.07 24.62 -2.75
N LYS A 28 -40.31 24.54 -3.86
CA LYS A 28 -38.90 24.97 -3.88
C LYS A 28 -38.75 26.47 -3.72
N LYS A 29 -39.68 27.26 -4.27
CA LYS A 29 -39.68 28.73 -4.12
C LYS A 29 -39.96 29.13 -2.68
N ARG A 30 -40.96 28.52 -2.03
CA ARG A 30 -41.26 28.73 -0.60
C ARG A 30 -40.12 28.29 0.32
N ALA A 31 -39.47 27.15 0.05
CA ALA A 31 -38.30 26.71 0.82
C ALA A 31 -37.10 27.66 0.68
N LYS A 32 -36.94 28.27 -0.50
CA LYS A 32 -35.89 29.28 -0.75
C LYS A 32 -36.20 30.61 -0.06
N GLU A 33 -37.47 31.02 -0.06
CA GLU A 33 -37.96 32.21 0.65
C GLU A 33 -37.87 32.06 2.17
N GLU A 34 -38.20 30.88 2.72
CA GLU A 34 -38.07 30.59 4.15
C GLU A 34 -36.59 30.56 4.59
N LYS A 35 -35.70 30.01 3.77
CA LYS A 35 -34.25 30.01 4.03
C LYS A 35 -33.65 31.42 3.92
N ALA A 36 -34.21 32.27 3.05
CA ALA A 36 -33.84 33.68 2.95
C ALA A 36 -34.34 34.48 4.17
N ALA A 37 -35.56 34.21 4.65
CA ALA A 37 -36.11 34.83 5.85
C ALA A 37 -35.34 34.44 7.12
N LYS A 38 -34.94 33.17 7.25
CA LYS A 38 -34.06 32.71 8.36
C LYS A 38 -32.70 33.39 8.35
N ARG A 39 -32.09 33.58 7.18
CA ARG A 39 -30.81 34.31 7.04
C ARG A 39 -30.97 35.81 7.33
N ALA A 40 -32.09 36.41 6.98
CA ALA A 40 -32.38 37.81 7.30
C ALA A 40 -32.59 38.00 8.81
N ALA A 41 -33.28 37.07 9.47
CA ALA A 41 -33.46 37.07 10.93
C ALA A 41 -32.13 36.82 11.68
N GLU A 42 -31.29 35.92 11.18
CA GLU A 42 -29.95 35.66 11.76
C GLU A 42 -29.00 36.86 11.59
N LYS A 43 -29.10 37.56 10.45
CA LYS A 43 -28.36 38.81 10.22
C LYS A 43 -28.85 39.95 11.13
N ALA A 44 -30.16 40.10 11.30
CA ALA A 44 -30.74 41.07 12.23
C ALA A 44 -30.37 40.77 13.69
N ALA A 45 -30.30 39.49 14.07
CA ALA A 45 -29.84 39.07 15.40
C ALA A 45 -28.34 39.32 15.62
N ARG A 46 -27.52 39.19 14.56
CA ARG A 46 -26.09 39.56 14.60
C ARG A 46 -25.85 41.06 14.65
N ASP A 47 -26.67 41.86 13.98
CA ASP A 47 -26.58 43.31 14.00
C ASP A 47 -27.11 43.91 15.32
N ALA A 48 -27.98 43.20 16.04
CA ALA A 48 -28.44 43.55 17.40
C ALA A 48 -27.45 43.16 18.51
N ALA A 49 -26.60 42.15 18.28
CA ALA A 49 -25.55 41.72 19.20
C ALA A 49 -24.21 42.36 18.81
N GLY A 50 -24.05 43.65 19.12
CA GLY A 50 -22.88 44.45 18.74
C GLY A 50 -21.54 43.76 19.01
N GLY A 51 -20.82 43.45 17.92
CA GLY A 51 -19.49 42.85 17.97
C GLY A 51 -18.80 42.93 16.61
N GLY A 52 -18.06 44.01 16.37
CA GLY A 52 -17.31 44.25 15.13
C GLY A 52 -16.06 43.36 15.01
N GLY A 53 -15.87 42.77 13.84
CA GLY A 53 -14.65 42.06 13.43
C GLY A 53 -14.60 41.92 11.89
N PRO A 54 -13.44 42.12 11.24
CA PRO A 54 -13.35 42.44 9.81
C PRO A 54 -13.52 41.22 8.88
N PRO A 55 -13.99 41.41 7.62
CA PRO A 55 -14.19 40.31 6.69
C PRO A 55 -12.93 39.99 5.85
N PRO A 56 -12.65 38.72 5.50
CA PRO A 56 -11.71 38.37 4.44
C PRO A 56 -12.39 38.40 3.04
N PRO A 57 -11.61 38.60 1.95
CA PRO A 57 -12.11 39.17 0.71
C PRO A 57 -12.76 38.16 -0.26
N ALA A 58 -13.75 38.65 -1.00
CA ALA A 58 -14.50 37.95 -2.03
C ALA A 58 -13.78 37.95 -3.39
N ALA A 59 -13.77 36.78 -4.04
CA ALA A 59 -13.41 36.61 -5.43
C ALA A 59 -14.51 37.15 -6.36
N ASN A 60 -14.15 37.94 -7.38
CA ASN A 60 -15.05 38.28 -8.46
C ASN A 60 -14.37 38.20 -9.83
N LYS A 61 -15.05 37.54 -10.77
CA LYS A 61 -14.93 37.68 -12.24
C LYS A 61 -15.48 39.09 -12.61
N LYS A 62 -15.14 39.84 -13.66
CA LYS A 62 -14.69 39.58 -15.05
C LYS A 62 -14.37 40.96 -15.72
N GLN A 63 -13.65 40.92 -16.85
CA GLN A 63 -13.59 41.88 -17.99
C GLN A 63 -12.52 43.00 -18.09
N GLU A 64 -11.59 42.74 -19.04
CA GLU A 64 -11.19 43.53 -20.22
C GLU A 64 -10.45 44.89 -20.11
N ALA A 65 -9.21 44.87 -20.62
CA ALA A 65 -8.65 45.72 -21.69
C ALA A 65 -7.41 46.61 -21.37
N LYS A 66 -6.38 46.39 -22.21
CA LYS A 66 -5.35 47.30 -22.76
C LYS A 66 -4.09 47.71 -21.93
N GLN A 67 -2.98 47.10 -22.37
CA GLN A 67 -1.78 47.67 -23.01
C GLN A 67 -0.75 48.54 -22.24
N LYS A 68 0.54 48.25 -22.59
CA LYS A 68 1.82 48.99 -22.47
C LYS A 68 2.67 48.69 -21.22
N GLU A 69 3.81 48.00 -21.39
CA GLU A 69 5.20 48.53 -21.59
C GLU A 69 5.72 49.24 -20.33
N GLN A 70 6.95 49.11 -19.82
CA GLN A 70 8.26 48.69 -20.32
C GLN A 70 9.23 48.62 -19.10
N LYS A 71 10.29 47.80 -19.21
CA LYS A 71 11.66 47.95 -18.61
C LYS A 71 11.77 48.00 -17.06
N GLY A 72 12.82 47.53 -16.41
CA GLY A 72 14.14 47.02 -16.77
C GLY A 72 14.91 46.88 -15.44
N GLY A 73 15.84 45.92 -15.31
CA GLY A 73 16.73 45.81 -14.14
C GLY A 73 17.81 46.91 -14.12
N PRO A 74 18.98 46.72 -13.47
CA PRO A 74 19.40 45.60 -12.59
C PRO A 74 20.28 46.04 -11.38
N GLN A 75 20.87 45.03 -10.71
CA GLN A 75 22.27 44.96 -10.22
C GLN A 75 22.67 45.33 -8.78
N ASN A 76 23.46 44.38 -8.22
CA ASN A 76 24.66 44.50 -7.37
C ASN A 76 24.53 45.20 -6.00
N GLN A 77 25.26 44.86 -4.93
CA GLN A 77 26.58 44.25 -4.78
C GLN A 77 26.75 43.86 -3.29
N GLN A 78 27.43 42.74 -3.02
CA GLN A 78 28.28 42.56 -1.82
C GLN A 78 29.49 43.53 -1.91
N PRO A 79 30.24 43.88 -0.83
CA PRO A 79 30.82 42.90 0.11
C PRO A 79 31.16 43.40 1.54
N GLY A 80 31.75 42.51 2.35
CA GLY A 80 32.89 42.85 3.22
C GLY A 80 32.59 43.20 4.68
N GLY A 81 33.08 42.35 5.60
CA GLY A 81 32.99 42.56 7.04
C GLY A 81 34.16 43.35 7.65
N SER A 82 34.02 43.70 8.93
CA SER A 82 35.12 43.78 9.92
C SER A 82 34.56 43.99 11.33
N ARG A 83 35.35 43.57 12.32
CA ARG A 83 35.06 43.42 13.76
C ARG A 83 35.15 44.75 14.52
N GLY A 84 34.46 44.87 15.66
CA GLY A 84 34.83 45.81 16.73
C GLY A 84 33.74 46.10 17.78
N ALA A 85 34.03 45.74 19.03
CA ALA A 85 33.26 45.79 20.28
C ALA A 85 32.58 47.12 20.72
N GLN A 86 31.47 47.03 21.50
CA GLN A 86 31.24 47.55 22.88
C GLN A 86 29.74 47.46 23.28
N GLN A 87 29.40 46.75 24.39
CA GLN A 87 28.70 47.19 25.64
C GLN A 87 27.51 48.17 25.46
N GLN A 88 26.34 48.09 26.12
CA GLN A 88 25.80 47.56 27.39
C GLN A 88 24.24 47.64 27.22
N ASP A 89 23.35 46.84 27.81
CA ASP A 89 22.91 46.91 29.21
C ASP A 89 21.91 45.78 29.54
N ARG A 90 22.00 45.27 30.77
CA ARG A 90 20.99 44.44 31.48
C ARG A 90 20.66 45.13 32.80
N PRO A 91 19.47 44.89 33.37
CA PRO A 91 19.33 44.85 34.82
C PRO A 91 18.94 43.44 35.34
N LEU A 92 19.61 43.05 36.43
CA LEU A 92 19.28 41.99 37.42
C LEU A 92 18.29 42.60 38.47
N PRO A 93 17.95 42.04 39.67
CA PRO A 93 18.37 40.80 40.37
C PRO A 93 17.15 40.08 41.07
N LEU A 94 17.21 39.00 41.88
CA LEU A 94 17.77 38.89 43.24
C LEU A 94 17.53 37.46 43.79
N ARG A 95 18.37 37.06 44.74
CA ARG A 95 18.58 35.72 45.32
C ARG A 95 18.10 35.69 46.78
N ARG A 96 17.62 34.54 47.29
CA ARG A 96 17.74 34.17 48.72
C ARG A 96 17.80 32.64 48.92
N ARG A 97 18.73 32.20 49.79
CA ARG A 97 18.94 30.82 50.31
C ARG A 97 18.43 30.75 51.79
N PRO A 98 18.73 29.70 52.60
CA PRO A 98 18.03 28.42 52.74
C PRO A 98 17.58 28.15 54.22
N SER A 99 16.77 27.12 54.51
CA SER A 99 16.64 26.59 55.88
C SER A 99 16.16 25.13 55.94
N GLN A 100 16.72 24.38 56.89
CA GLN A 100 16.36 23.01 57.29
C GLN A 100 15.44 23.02 58.52
N SER A 101 14.49 22.08 58.61
CA SER A 101 14.23 21.14 59.74
C SER A 101 12.76 20.68 59.86
N GLY A 102 12.55 19.37 60.07
CA GLY A 102 11.45 18.79 60.84
C GLY A 102 10.21 18.22 60.11
N PRO A 103 9.54 17.15 60.63
CA PRO A 103 9.00 16.05 59.82
C PRO A 103 7.46 15.92 59.84
N ALA A 104 6.86 15.36 58.78
CA ALA A 104 5.51 14.76 58.83
C ALA A 104 5.31 13.76 57.69
N GLY A 105 4.61 12.67 57.99
CA GLY A 105 4.64 11.39 57.27
C GLY A 105 3.97 11.34 55.90
N GLY A 106 4.38 10.33 55.14
CA GLY A 106 3.77 9.91 53.89
C GLY A 106 4.32 8.53 53.47
N PRO A 107 3.54 7.66 52.83
CA PRO A 107 3.75 6.22 52.84
C PRO A 107 4.89 5.77 51.92
N VAL A 108 5.40 4.59 52.27
CA VAL A 108 6.41 3.77 51.61
C VAL A 108 6.40 3.91 50.07
N LYS A 109 7.52 4.38 49.52
CA LYS A 109 7.86 4.20 48.10
C LYS A 109 8.31 2.75 47.90
N GLU A 110 7.41 1.91 47.43
CA GLU A 110 7.81 0.71 46.69
C GLU A 110 8.63 1.17 45.47
N ALA A 111 9.82 0.58 45.35
CA ALA A 111 10.71 0.80 44.22
C ALA A 111 9.99 0.34 42.94
N LYS A 112 9.39 1.29 42.21
CA LYS A 112 9.08 1.08 40.80
C LYS A 112 10.39 0.81 40.10
N SER A 113 10.61 -0.44 39.72
CA SER A 113 11.62 -0.79 38.73
C SER A 113 11.39 0.07 37.50
N GLU A 114 12.24 1.06 37.28
CA GLU A 114 12.33 1.75 36.00
C GLU A 114 12.83 0.71 34.99
N LYS A 115 11.89 -0.06 34.41
CA LYS A 115 12.11 -0.63 33.08
C LYS A 115 12.23 0.58 32.16
N LYS A 116 13.47 1.05 32.00
CA LYS A 116 13.90 1.97 30.97
C LYS A 116 13.41 1.35 29.66
N LYS A 117 12.24 1.77 29.16
CA LYS A 117 11.79 1.41 27.83
C LYS A 117 12.94 1.79 26.93
N LEU A 118 13.67 0.82 26.38
CA LEU A 118 14.61 1.10 25.30
C LEU A 118 13.78 1.89 24.28
N ALA A 119 14.14 3.17 24.07
CA ALA A 119 13.49 3.96 23.05
C ALA A 119 13.58 3.15 21.76
N GLU A 120 12.44 2.84 21.15
CA GLU A 120 12.41 2.08 19.91
C GLU A 120 13.33 2.78 18.91
N LYS A 121 14.41 2.10 18.53
CA LYS A 121 15.42 2.68 17.65
C LYS A 121 14.90 2.70 16.22
N GLN A 122 14.15 3.75 15.92
CA GLN A 122 13.55 3.98 14.62
C GLN A 122 14.39 4.99 13.83
N VAL A 123 14.59 4.70 12.54
CA VAL A 123 15.22 5.66 11.63
C VAL A 123 14.26 6.80 11.36
N GLY A 124 14.66 8.03 11.70
CA GLY A 124 13.77 9.20 11.73
C GLY A 124 13.02 9.46 10.42
N LEU A 125 13.68 9.29 9.28
CA LEU A 125 13.07 9.47 7.94
C LEU A 125 11.92 8.49 7.65
N PHE A 126 11.91 7.33 8.32
CA PHE A 126 10.91 6.27 8.15
C PHE A 126 9.99 6.16 9.37
N GLY A 127 9.99 7.14 10.27
CA GLY A 127 9.20 7.13 11.51
C GLY A 127 7.71 6.81 11.30
N HIS A 128 7.13 7.29 10.21
CA HIS A 128 5.73 7.05 9.83
C HIS A 128 5.42 5.59 9.44
N LEU A 129 6.44 4.79 9.12
CA LEU A 129 6.25 3.38 8.74
C LEU A 129 6.33 2.41 9.91
N TYR A 130 6.95 2.78 11.03
CA TYR A 130 7.09 1.91 12.21
C TYR A 130 5.78 1.71 12.99
N GLY A 131 4.78 2.58 12.78
CA GLY A 131 3.46 2.43 13.39
C GLY A 131 2.61 1.29 12.80
N GLN A 132 3.11 0.57 11.80
CA GLN A 132 2.40 -0.54 11.18
C GLN A 132 2.46 -1.78 12.09
N PRO A 133 1.30 -2.33 12.52
CA PRO A 133 1.29 -3.51 13.38
C PRO A 133 1.89 -4.70 12.65
N ARG A 134 2.65 -5.52 13.40
CA ARG A 134 3.27 -6.74 12.89
C ARG A 134 3.11 -7.90 13.87
N ARG A 135 2.09 -8.69 13.64
CA ARG A 135 1.79 -9.89 14.43
C ARG A 135 2.51 -11.10 13.86
N HIS A 136 3.40 -11.68 14.65
CA HIS A 136 4.11 -12.93 14.36
C HIS A 136 3.50 -14.14 15.08
N GLU A 137 2.53 -13.90 15.97
CA GLU A 137 1.91 -14.91 16.80
C GLU A 137 0.38 -14.83 16.70
N ILE A 138 -0.28 -15.92 17.05
CA ILE A 138 -1.75 -16.04 17.05
C ILE A 138 -2.35 -15.46 18.34
N GLU A 139 -1.54 -15.30 19.39
CA GLU A 139 -2.00 -14.78 20.68
C GLU A 139 -2.62 -13.37 20.54
N GLY A 140 -3.78 -13.16 21.16
CA GLY A 140 -4.52 -11.91 21.04
C GLY A 140 -5.24 -11.71 19.70
N ALA A 141 -5.36 -12.74 18.86
CA ALA A 141 -6.30 -12.74 17.75
C ALA A 141 -7.75 -12.72 18.27
N ALA A 142 -8.60 -11.92 17.64
CA ALA A 142 -10.01 -11.86 18.00
C ALA A 142 -10.69 -13.21 17.68
N LYS A 143 -11.64 -13.63 18.54
CA LYS A 143 -12.37 -14.91 18.38
C LYS A 143 -13.17 -15.00 17.07
N GLU A 144 -13.47 -13.86 16.47
CA GLU A 144 -14.17 -13.74 15.19
C GLU A 144 -13.29 -13.98 13.97
N VAL A 145 -11.96 -14.09 14.14
CA VAL A 145 -11.04 -14.36 13.03
C VAL A 145 -11.09 -15.83 12.64
N HIS A 146 -11.33 -16.10 11.36
CA HIS A 146 -11.48 -17.45 10.83
C HIS A 146 -10.13 -18.22 10.89
N PRO A 147 -10.08 -19.52 11.24
CA PRO A 147 -8.83 -20.28 11.35
C PRO A 147 -7.94 -20.24 10.10
N ALA A 148 -8.54 -20.32 8.91
CA ALA A 148 -7.79 -20.20 7.66
C ALA A 148 -7.14 -18.81 7.47
N VAL A 149 -7.72 -17.76 8.05
CA VAL A 149 -7.15 -16.40 8.06
C VAL A 149 -5.98 -16.31 9.05
N LEU A 150 -6.09 -16.96 10.21
CA LEU A 150 -4.98 -17.07 11.17
C LEU A 150 -3.76 -17.76 10.54
N ALA A 151 -3.98 -18.89 9.87
CA ALA A 151 -2.92 -19.63 9.18
C ALA A 151 -2.26 -18.79 8.08
N LEU A 152 -3.06 -18.13 7.23
CA LEU A 152 -2.53 -17.25 6.18
C LEU A 152 -1.76 -16.07 6.76
N GLY A 153 -2.25 -15.45 7.84
CA GLY A 153 -1.56 -14.35 8.52
C GLY A 153 -0.15 -14.74 8.96
N LEU A 154 0.00 -15.92 9.56
CA LEU A 154 1.30 -16.46 9.97
C LEU A 154 2.21 -16.78 8.78
N GLN A 155 1.65 -17.37 7.72
CA GLN A 155 2.40 -17.65 6.48
C GLN A 155 2.87 -16.38 5.76
N MET A 156 2.10 -15.30 5.85
CA MET A 156 2.46 -14.00 5.30
C MET A 156 3.55 -13.31 6.12
N SER A 157 3.49 -13.37 7.46
CA SER A 157 4.46 -12.73 8.36
C SER A 157 5.80 -13.46 8.41
N SER A 158 5.80 -14.78 8.20
CA SER A 158 7.01 -15.63 8.11
C SER A 158 7.60 -15.73 6.69
N TYR A 159 7.05 -15.00 5.72
CA TYR A 159 7.44 -15.03 4.30
C TYR A 159 7.32 -16.39 3.59
N VAL A 160 6.62 -17.36 4.17
CA VAL A 160 6.24 -18.60 3.45
C VAL A 160 5.43 -18.25 2.19
N VAL A 161 4.49 -17.32 2.33
CA VAL A 161 3.75 -16.72 1.21
C VAL A 161 4.21 -15.28 1.00
N CYS A 162 5.26 -15.10 0.19
CA CYS A 162 5.92 -13.80 0.04
C CYS A 162 5.51 -12.98 -1.20
N GLY A 163 5.35 -13.63 -2.36
CA GLY A 163 5.13 -12.96 -3.65
C GLY A 163 3.76 -12.28 -3.75
N SER A 164 3.67 -11.16 -4.48
CA SER A 164 2.44 -10.37 -4.63
C SER A 164 1.24 -11.19 -5.17
N ASN A 165 1.45 -12.04 -6.18
CA ASN A 165 0.41 -12.91 -6.73
C ASN A 165 0.02 -13.99 -5.72
N ALA A 166 1.01 -14.71 -5.18
CA ALA A 166 0.79 -15.80 -4.23
C ALA A 166 -0.01 -15.31 -3.00
N ARG A 167 0.35 -14.14 -2.46
CA ARG A 167 -0.37 -13.49 -1.35
C ARG A 167 -1.82 -13.16 -1.69
N THR A 168 -2.09 -12.70 -2.92
CA THR A 168 -3.46 -12.34 -3.34
C THR A 168 -4.32 -13.55 -3.61
N VAL A 169 -3.77 -14.55 -4.31
CA VAL A 169 -4.48 -15.82 -4.57
C VAL A 169 -4.77 -16.55 -3.27
N ALA A 170 -3.78 -16.68 -2.37
CA ALA A 170 -3.99 -17.30 -1.07
C ALA A 170 -5.04 -16.56 -0.23
N MET A 171 -5.03 -15.22 -0.23
CA MET A 171 -6.05 -14.41 0.44
C MET A 171 -7.46 -14.66 -0.13
N LEU A 172 -7.61 -14.71 -1.46
CA LEU A 172 -8.90 -14.96 -2.10
C LEU A 172 -9.41 -16.37 -1.80
N LEU A 173 -8.55 -17.39 -1.85
CA LEU A 173 -8.90 -18.76 -1.47
C LEU A 173 -9.30 -18.86 0.01
N THR A 174 -8.59 -18.15 0.90
CA THR A 174 -9.00 -18.06 2.30
C THR A 174 -10.34 -17.35 2.46
N PHE A 175 -10.61 -16.29 1.70
CA PHE A 175 -11.92 -15.61 1.73
C PHE A 175 -13.04 -16.47 1.18
N LYS A 176 -12.78 -17.39 0.25
CA LYS A 176 -13.78 -18.41 -0.12
C LYS A 176 -14.20 -19.23 1.10
N ALA A 177 -13.24 -19.75 1.86
CA ALA A 177 -13.54 -20.53 3.08
C ALA A 177 -14.28 -19.70 4.15
N VAL A 178 -13.96 -18.40 4.27
CA VAL A 178 -14.66 -17.47 5.17
C VAL A 178 -16.11 -17.24 4.71
N ILE A 179 -16.35 -17.01 3.42
CA ILE A 179 -17.69 -16.75 2.88
C ILE A 179 -18.55 -18.02 2.92
N ASP A 180 -17.95 -19.18 2.70
CA ASP A 180 -18.63 -20.47 2.73
C ASP A 180 -19.13 -20.81 4.16
N SER A 181 -18.27 -20.60 5.17
CA SER A 181 -18.59 -20.84 6.59
C SER A 181 -19.42 -19.73 7.25
N TYR A 182 -19.60 -18.58 6.60
CA TYR A 182 -20.42 -17.47 7.11
C TYR A 182 -21.89 -17.88 7.24
N THR A 183 -22.67 -17.23 8.10
CA THR A 183 -24.14 -17.34 8.12
C THR A 183 -24.73 -15.97 8.45
N THR A 184 -25.76 -15.55 7.71
CA THR A 184 -26.36 -14.23 7.94
C THR A 184 -27.15 -14.21 9.26
N PRO A 185 -26.86 -13.28 10.19
CA PRO A 185 -27.66 -13.12 11.39
C PRO A 185 -29.10 -12.71 11.06
N PRO A 186 -30.09 -13.18 11.84
CA PRO A 186 -31.49 -12.84 11.61
C PRO A 186 -31.71 -11.32 11.67
N GLY A 187 -32.53 -10.79 10.76
CA GLY A 187 -32.86 -9.37 10.69
C GLY A 187 -31.81 -8.49 10.00
N THR A 188 -30.78 -9.07 9.38
CA THR A 188 -29.77 -8.34 8.62
C THR A 188 -29.66 -8.83 7.18
N ALA A 189 -29.29 -7.94 6.26
CA ALA A 189 -28.99 -8.31 4.88
C ALA A 189 -27.54 -8.80 4.75
N LEU A 190 -27.34 -9.88 3.98
CA LEU A 190 -26.02 -10.49 3.72
C LEU A 190 -24.98 -9.44 3.31
N ALA A 191 -25.29 -8.62 2.30
CA ALA A 191 -24.35 -7.65 1.74
C ALA A 191 -23.80 -6.66 2.79
N ARG A 192 -24.67 -6.21 3.70
CA ARG A 192 -24.33 -5.25 4.76
C ARG A 192 -23.49 -5.90 5.86
N HIS A 193 -23.92 -7.06 6.35
CA HIS A 193 -23.26 -7.70 7.48
C HIS A 193 -21.94 -8.38 7.08
N LEU A 194 -21.92 -9.10 5.96
CA LEU A 194 -20.73 -9.80 5.46
C LEU A 194 -19.54 -8.85 5.28
N THR A 195 -19.77 -7.68 4.68
CA THR A 195 -18.70 -6.71 4.40
C THR A 195 -18.14 -6.06 5.66
N SER A 196 -19.02 -5.47 6.48
CA SER A 196 -18.60 -4.60 7.59
C SER A 196 -18.25 -5.38 8.85
N HIS A 197 -18.98 -6.44 9.16
CA HIS A 197 -18.87 -7.14 10.44
C HIS A 197 -18.13 -8.48 10.33
N HIS A 198 -18.12 -9.12 9.17
CA HIS A 198 -17.48 -10.43 9.04
C HIS A 198 -16.12 -10.37 8.32
N LEU A 199 -16.05 -9.74 7.13
CA LEU A 199 -14.82 -9.66 6.34
C LEU A 199 -13.83 -8.60 6.85
N SER A 200 -14.30 -7.46 7.34
CA SER A 200 -13.42 -6.36 7.77
C SER A 200 -12.49 -6.75 8.94
N PRO A 201 -12.93 -7.50 9.97
CA PRO A 201 -12.03 -8.06 10.98
C PRO A 201 -10.96 -9.00 10.39
N GLN A 202 -11.30 -9.84 9.40
CA GLN A 202 -10.33 -10.73 8.73
C GLN A 202 -9.26 -9.92 8.01
N ILE A 203 -9.67 -8.89 7.26
CA ILE A 203 -8.77 -8.00 6.52
C ILE A 203 -7.87 -7.23 7.49
N SER A 204 -8.43 -6.74 8.60
CA SER A 204 -7.68 -6.03 9.63
C SER A 204 -6.62 -6.94 10.26
N TYR A 205 -6.97 -8.20 10.56
CA TYR A 205 -6.02 -9.18 11.06
C TYR A 205 -4.88 -9.42 10.06
N LEU A 206 -5.18 -9.70 8.77
CA LEU A 206 -4.15 -9.91 7.75
C LEU A 206 -3.24 -8.68 7.59
N SER A 207 -3.82 -7.47 7.59
CA SER A 207 -3.06 -6.23 7.52
C SER A 207 -2.17 -6.01 8.75
N SER A 208 -2.55 -6.56 9.90
CA SER A 208 -1.76 -6.52 11.14
C SER A 208 -0.65 -7.57 11.21
N CYS A 209 -0.75 -8.66 10.45
CA CYS A 209 0.35 -9.61 10.30
C CYS A 209 1.41 -9.05 9.35
N ARG A 210 0.97 -8.49 8.22
CA ARG A 210 1.84 -7.86 7.23
C ARG A 210 1.04 -6.85 6.39
N PRO A 211 1.58 -5.64 6.12
CA PRO A 211 0.91 -4.65 5.28
C PRO A 211 0.45 -5.23 3.95
N LEU A 212 -0.80 -4.95 3.57
CA LEU A 212 -1.40 -5.50 2.35
C LEU A 212 -0.67 -5.01 1.11
N SER A 213 -0.42 -5.93 0.18
CA SER A 213 0.10 -5.57 -1.14
C SER A 213 -0.96 -4.83 -1.97
N VAL A 214 -0.52 -4.14 -3.02
CA VAL A 214 -1.42 -3.37 -3.91
C VAL A 214 -2.47 -4.28 -4.56
N SER A 215 -2.07 -5.46 -5.05
CA SER A 215 -2.95 -6.48 -5.62
C SER A 215 -3.98 -7.00 -4.61
N GLN A 216 -3.56 -7.28 -3.36
CA GLN A 216 -4.49 -7.63 -2.28
C GLN A 216 -5.52 -6.52 -2.03
N GLY A 217 -5.06 -5.26 -1.95
CA GLY A 217 -5.94 -4.11 -1.79
C GLY A 217 -6.96 -3.96 -2.93
N ASN A 218 -6.51 -4.14 -4.17
CA ASN A 218 -7.37 -4.08 -5.36
C ASN A 218 -8.40 -5.23 -5.37
N ALA A 219 -7.97 -6.45 -5.07
CA ALA A 219 -8.85 -7.62 -4.96
C ALA A 219 -9.89 -7.47 -3.83
N ILE A 220 -9.51 -6.89 -2.68
CA ILE A 220 -10.45 -6.57 -1.60
C ILE A 220 -11.49 -5.55 -2.05
N ARG A 221 -11.09 -4.49 -2.76
CA ARG A 221 -12.04 -3.48 -3.27
C ARG A 221 -13.02 -4.09 -4.26
N TRP A 222 -12.52 -4.90 -5.20
CA TRP A 222 -13.35 -5.65 -6.14
C TRP A 222 -14.36 -6.57 -5.43
N LEU A 223 -13.91 -7.37 -4.46
CA LEU A 223 -14.78 -8.28 -3.72
C LEU A 223 -15.86 -7.53 -2.93
N LYS A 224 -15.50 -6.40 -2.28
CA LYS A 224 -16.46 -5.56 -1.55
C LYS A 224 -17.51 -4.97 -2.49
N ASP A 225 -17.09 -4.47 -3.65
CA ASP A 225 -18.00 -3.95 -4.68
C ASP A 225 -18.97 -5.03 -5.18
N LEU A 226 -18.45 -6.24 -5.44
CA LEU A 226 -19.27 -7.39 -5.83
C LEU A 226 -20.33 -7.73 -4.77
N ILE A 227 -19.97 -7.73 -3.48
CA ILE A 227 -20.90 -8.01 -2.39
C ILE A 227 -21.98 -6.93 -2.27
N ILE A 228 -21.63 -5.66 -2.42
CA ILE A 228 -22.57 -4.53 -2.33
C ILE A 228 -23.62 -4.58 -3.46
N LYS A 229 -23.25 -5.09 -4.63
CA LYS A 229 -24.13 -5.21 -5.81
C LYS A 229 -25.11 -6.39 -5.76
N ILE A 230 -25.04 -7.26 -4.74
CA ILE A 230 -25.96 -8.39 -4.61
C ILE A 230 -27.37 -7.88 -4.27
N ASP A 231 -28.37 -8.33 -5.03
CA ASP A 231 -29.76 -8.01 -4.78
C ASP A 231 -30.26 -8.65 -3.47
N PRO A 232 -30.88 -7.89 -2.55
CA PRO A 232 -31.40 -8.41 -1.27
C PRO A 232 -32.45 -9.53 -1.39
N SER A 233 -33.10 -9.68 -2.54
CA SER A 233 -34.09 -10.73 -2.80
C SER A 233 -33.46 -12.10 -3.06
N VAL A 234 -32.16 -12.15 -3.37
CA VAL A 234 -31.46 -13.40 -3.69
C VAL A 234 -31.24 -14.21 -2.41
N PRO A 235 -31.59 -15.51 -2.39
CA PRO A 235 -31.30 -16.38 -1.26
C PRO A 235 -29.80 -16.46 -0.93
N GLU A 236 -29.48 -16.55 0.36
CA GLU A 236 -28.09 -16.59 0.86
C GLU A 236 -27.23 -17.66 0.16
N THR A 237 -27.75 -18.87 0.00
CA THR A 237 -27.03 -19.98 -0.63
C THR A 237 -26.62 -19.65 -2.06
N THR A 238 -27.55 -19.07 -2.83
CA THR A 238 -27.30 -18.66 -4.22
C THR A 238 -26.32 -17.50 -4.28
N ALA A 239 -26.46 -16.51 -3.39
CA ALA A 239 -25.53 -15.38 -3.28
C ALA A 239 -24.10 -15.83 -2.95
N LYS A 240 -23.93 -16.77 -2.01
CA LYS A 240 -22.63 -17.36 -1.69
C LYS A 240 -22.05 -18.13 -2.87
N ALA A 241 -22.83 -19.00 -3.51
CA ALA A 241 -22.38 -19.75 -4.68
C ALA A 241 -21.88 -18.82 -5.80
N HIS A 242 -22.60 -17.72 -6.05
CA HIS A 242 -22.19 -16.69 -6.98
C HIS A 242 -20.87 -16.01 -6.58
N LEU A 243 -20.70 -15.64 -5.30
CA LEU A 243 -19.45 -15.05 -4.80
C LEU A 243 -18.25 -16.00 -4.94
N LEU A 244 -18.43 -17.27 -4.58
CA LEU A 244 -17.37 -18.29 -4.67
C LEU A 244 -16.95 -18.51 -6.13
N SER A 245 -17.93 -18.65 -7.04
CA SER A 245 -17.65 -18.79 -8.48
C SER A 245 -17.01 -17.53 -9.06
N SER A 246 -17.39 -16.34 -8.59
CA SER A 246 -16.79 -15.08 -9.03
C SER A 246 -15.34 -14.96 -8.60
N ILE A 247 -15.00 -15.42 -7.38
CA ILE A 247 -13.60 -15.47 -6.90
C ILE A 247 -12.77 -16.41 -7.77
N ASP A 248 -13.28 -17.58 -8.12
CA ASP A 248 -12.58 -18.52 -9.00
C ASP A 248 -12.32 -17.94 -10.39
N THR A 249 -13.33 -17.27 -10.95
CA THR A 249 -13.19 -16.56 -12.23
C THR A 249 -12.17 -15.44 -12.13
N PHE A 250 -12.19 -14.64 -11.05
CA PHE A 250 -11.21 -13.58 -10.85
C PHE A 250 -9.78 -14.11 -10.76
N ILE A 251 -9.54 -15.20 -10.03
CA ILE A 251 -8.21 -15.83 -9.93
C ILE A 251 -7.75 -16.30 -11.32
N ARG A 252 -8.64 -17.01 -12.03
CA ARG A 252 -8.35 -17.56 -13.36
C ARG A 252 -8.05 -16.47 -14.38
N GLU A 253 -8.83 -15.40 -14.44
CA GLU A 253 -8.66 -14.34 -15.44
C GLU A 253 -7.50 -13.40 -15.09
N LYS A 254 -7.46 -12.88 -13.86
CA LYS A 254 -6.52 -11.82 -13.46
C LYS A 254 -5.13 -12.32 -13.06
N PHE A 255 -4.96 -13.63 -12.85
CA PHE A 255 -3.66 -14.23 -12.54
C PHE A 255 -3.30 -15.34 -13.53
N THR A 256 -4.09 -16.43 -13.61
CA THR A 256 -3.66 -17.60 -14.41
C THR A 256 -3.58 -17.29 -15.91
N ALA A 257 -4.66 -16.78 -16.50
CA ALA A 257 -4.71 -16.43 -17.92
C ALA A 257 -3.82 -15.22 -18.23
N ALA A 258 -3.83 -14.21 -17.37
CA ALA A 258 -2.93 -13.06 -17.50
C ALA A 258 -1.45 -13.48 -17.52
N ASP A 259 -1.04 -14.39 -16.63
CA ASP A 259 0.33 -14.91 -16.59
C ASP A 259 0.71 -15.65 -17.88
N GLU A 260 -0.21 -16.43 -18.49
CA GLU A 260 0.05 -17.06 -19.79
C GLU A 260 0.31 -16.01 -20.88
N VAL A 261 -0.61 -15.05 -21.05
CA VAL A 261 -0.51 -14.00 -22.08
C VAL A 261 0.75 -13.15 -21.90
N ILE A 262 1.07 -12.76 -20.65
CA ILE A 262 2.27 -11.99 -20.35
C ILE A 262 3.52 -12.82 -20.65
N SER A 263 3.55 -14.10 -20.26
CA SER A 263 4.71 -14.96 -20.49
C SER A 263 4.99 -15.18 -21.99
N GLU A 264 3.94 -15.33 -22.79
CA GLU A 264 4.04 -15.44 -24.24
C GLU A 264 4.50 -14.11 -24.87
N SER A 265 3.84 -12.99 -24.55
CA SER A 265 4.15 -11.68 -25.14
C SER A 265 5.53 -11.16 -24.74
N ALA A 266 5.93 -11.37 -23.48
CA ALA A 266 7.24 -11.01 -22.98
C ALA A 266 8.32 -11.96 -23.53
N GLY A 267 8.03 -13.27 -23.59
CA GLY A 267 8.92 -14.30 -24.14
C GLY A 267 9.20 -14.09 -25.62
N ALA A 268 8.22 -13.58 -26.37
CA ALA A 268 8.37 -13.22 -27.77
C ALA A 268 9.50 -12.20 -28.04
N LYS A 269 9.87 -11.39 -27.03
CA LYS A 269 10.92 -10.36 -27.12
C LYS A 269 12.33 -10.88 -26.88
N ILE A 270 12.46 -12.11 -26.39
CA ILE A 270 13.76 -12.75 -26.15
C ILE A 270 14.27 -13.29 -27.48
N VAL A 271 15.49 -13.01 -27.88
CA VAL A 271 16.07 -13.55 -29.13
C VAL A 271 17.26 -14.45 -28.83
N ASP A 272 17.60 -15.31 -29.79
CA ASP A 272 18.76 -16.18 -29.65
C ASP A 272 20.05 -15.35 -29.49
N GLY A 273 20.88 -15.76 -28.54
CA GLY A 273 22.09 -15.04 -28.14
C GLY A 273 21.87 -13.97 -27.06
N ASP A 274 20.63 -13.75 -26.61
CA ASP A 274 20.37 -12.79 -25.54
C ASP A 274 21.08 -13.15 -24.23
N VAL A 275 21.54 -12.10 -23.57
CA VAL A 275 21.98 -12.12 -22.17
C VAL A 275 20.96 -11.33 -21.37
N ILE A 276 20.19 -12.03 -20.54
CA ILE A 276 19.08 -11.44 -19.78
C ILE A 276 19.53 -11.18 -18.35
N VAL A 277 19.28 -9.98 -17.84
CA VAL A 277 19.42 -9.70 -16.40
C VAL A 277 18.04 -9.71 -15.74
N THR A 278 17.96 -10.27 -14.54
CA THR A 278 16.79 -10.16 -13.66
C THR A 278 17.22 -9.91 -12.22
N PHE A 279 16.29 -9.42 -11.39
CA PHE A 279 16.55 -9.09 -10.00
C PHE A 279 15.64 -9.87 -9.06
N ALA A 280 16.23 -10.45 -8.00
CA ALA A 280 15.58 -11.27 -6.99
C ALA A 280 14.76 -12.43 -7.63
N LYS A 281 13.53 -12.67 -7.15
CA LYS A 281 12.61 -13.66 -7.73
C LYS A 281 11.27 -13.02 -8.08
N SER A 282 10.89 -13.16 -9.34
CA SER A 282 9.54 -12.84 -9.83
C SER A 282 8.93 -14.09 -10.48
N SER A 283 7.73 -14.47 -10.05
CA SER A 283 7.03 -15.66 -10.60
C SER A 283 6.71 -15.50 -12.08
N ILE A 284 6.27 -14.31 -12.50
CA ILE A 284 5.94 -14.06 -13.90
C ILE A 284 7.19 -14.04 -14.78
N VAL A 285 8.29 -13.42 -14.31
CA VAL A 285 9.55 -13.42 -15.07
C VAL A 285 10.12 -14.84 -15.16
N LEU A 286 10.04 -15.63 -14.08
CA LEU A 286 10.45 -17.04 -14.12
C LEU A 286 9.66 -17.81 -15.17
N LYS A 287 8.33 -17.67 -15.17
CA LYS A 287 7.46 -18.30 -16.16
C LYS A 287 7.81 -17.88 -17.59
N THR A 288 8.01 -16.58 -17.83
CA THR A 288 8.43 -16.03 -19.14
C THR A 288 9.73 -16.67 -19.63
N LEU A 289 10.75 -16.74 -18.77
CA LEU A 289 12.05 -17.29 -19.16
C LEU A 289 11.98 -18.80 -19.40
N LEU A 290 11.30 -19.54 -18.53
CA LEU A 290 11.09 -20.98 -18.72
C LEU A 290 10.31 -21.27 -20.01
N ARG A 291 9.28 -20.48 -20.29
CA ARG A 291 8.48 -20.63 -21.51
C ARG A 291 9.31 -20.34 -22.76
N ALA A 292 10.05 -19.23 -22.77
CA ALA A 292 10.92 -18.88 -23.88
C ALA A 292 11.98 -19.95 -24.16
N HIS A 293 12.52 -20.58 -23.10
CA HIS A 293 13.44 -21.70 -23.25
C HIS A 293 12.76 -22.96 -23.79
N ALA A 294 11.56 -23.29 -23.30
CA ALA A 294 10.77 -24.41 -23.79
C ALA A 294 10.36 -24.24 -25.27
N ASP A 295 10.17 -23.00 -25.73
CA ASP A 295 9.93 -22.66 -27.13
C ASP A 295 11.22 -22.74 -28.00
N GLY A 296 12.35 -23.17 -27.43
CA GLY A 296 13.61 -23.45 -28.13
C GLY A 296 14.59 -22.28 -28.21
N ARG A 297 14.32 -21.14 -27.56
CA ARG A 297 15.21 -19.97 -27.60
C ARG A 297 16.48 -20.21 -26.79
N LYS A 298 17.62 -19.77 -27.32
CA LYS A 298 18.95 -19.93 -26.72
C LYS A 298 19.44 -18.63 -26.12
N PHE A 299 19.45 -18.54 -24.79
CA PHE A 299 19.89 -17.36 -24.06
C PHE A 299 20.51 -17.77 -22.71
N ARG A 300 21.20 -16.82 -22.07
CA ARG A 300 21.71 -16.98 -20.70
C ARG A 300 21.15 -15.91 -19.78
N VAL A 301 21.10 -16.21 -18.48
CA VAL A 301 20.48 -15.33 -17.47
C VAL A 301 21.46 -14.97 -16.36
N ASN A 302 21.60 -13.68 -16.09
CA ASN A 302 22.30 -13.14 -14.93
C ASN A 302 21.26 -12.77 -13.86
N VAL A 303 21.24 -13.52 -12.76
CA VAL A 303 20.37 -13.27 -11.60
C VAL A 303 21.11 -12.41 -10.59
N VAL A 304 20.66 -11.17 -10.43
CA VAL A 304 21.15 -10.24 -9.40
C VAL A 304 20.29 -10.42 -8.15
N ASP A 305 20.91 -10.57 -6.99
CA ASP A 305 20.21 -10.80 -5.72
C ASP A 305 20.69 -9.85 -4.62
N SER A 306 19.95 -9.77 -3.53
CA SER A 306 20.31 -8.92 -2.39
C SER A 306 19.98 -9.56 -1.05
N LYS A 307 20.71 -9.12 -0.03
CA LYS A 307 20.29 -9.31 1.37
C LYS A 307 18.95 -8.60 1.62
N PRO A 308 18.16 -9.03 2.63
CA PRO A 308 18.42 -10.18 3.51
C PRO A 308 17.82 -11.51 3.01
N LEU A 309 16.78 -11.46 2.17
CA LEU A 309 15.98 -12.65 1.84
C LEU A 309 16.64 -13.59 0.83
N PHE A 310 17.58 -13.10 0.01
CA PHE A 310 18.22 -13.88 -1.06
C PHE A 310 17.21 -14.64 -1.95
N GLU A 311 16.13 -13.96 -2.34
CA GLU A 311 15.04 -14.54 -3.13
C GLU A 311 15.57 -15.05 -4.50
N GLY A 312 16.60 -14.40 -5.04
CA GLY A 312 17.25 -14.76 -6.31
C GLY A 312 17.91 -16.13 -6.32
N LYS A 313 18.32 -16.69 -5.17
CA LYS A 313 18.82 -18.08 -5.09
C LYS A 313 17.79 -19.09 -5.63
N GLN A 314 16.51 -18.88 -5.33
CA GLN A 314 15.44 -19.77 -5.82
C GLN A 314 15.18 -19.56 -7.30
N MET A 315 15.28 -18.32 -7.80
CA MET A 315 15.20 -18.01 -9.22
C MET A 315 16.30 -18.74 -9.99
N ALA A 316 17.55 -18.61 -9.54
CA ALA A 316 18.72 -19.24 -10.16
C ALA A 316 18.61 -20.76 -10.16
N ARG A 317 18.23 -21.38 -9.03
CA ARG A 317 17.99 -22.83 -8.94
C ARG A 317 16.93 -23.30 -9.93
N SER A 318 15.81 -22.59 -10.04
CA SER A 318 14.70 -22.99 -10.91
C SER A 318 15.07 -22.91 -12.39
N LEU A 319 15.81 -21.87 -12.79
CA LEU A 319 16.30 -21.71 -14.17
C LEU A 319 17.40 -22.73 -14.52
N ALA A 320 18.34 -22.96 -13.61
CA ALA A 320 19.42 -23.93 -13.82
C ALA A 320 18.87 -25.37 -13.91
N ALA A 321 17.87 -25.72 -13.10
CA ALA A 321 17.19 -27.02 -13.16
C ALA A 321 16.48 -27.24 -14.50
N ALA A 322 16.08 -26.18 -15.20
CA ALA A 322 15.50 -26.23 -16.53
C ALA A 322 16.54 -26.30 -17.67
N GLY A 323 17.85 -26.28 -17.35
CA GLY A 323 18.93 -26.35 -18.34
C GLY A 323 19.39 -24.99 -18.90
N ILE A 324 18.89 -23.87 -18.37
CA ILE A 324 19.32 -22.53 -18.79
C ILE A 324 20.68 -22.20 -18.15
N GLN A 325 21.58 -21.58 -18.92
CA GLN A 325 22.85 -21.08 -18.38
C GLN A 325 22.58 -19.89 -17.46
N VAL A 326 22.91 -20.03 -16.17
CA VAL A 326 22.66 -19.00 -15.15
C VAL A 326 23.95 -18.55 -14.50
N SER A 327 24.15 -17.24 -14.41
CA SER A 327 25.11 -16.61 -13.51
C SER A 327 24.38 -15.96 -12.35
N TYR A 328 24.92 -16.07 -11.14
CA TYR A 328 24.33 -15.47 -9.94
C TYR A 328 25.33 -14.49 -9.31
N CYS A 329 24.85 -13.28 -9.01
CA CYS A 329 25.66 -12.28 -8.33
C CYS A 329 24.82 -11.46 -7.35
N LEU A 330 25.49 -10.71 -6.47
CA LEU A 330 24.83 -9.78 -5.55
C LEU A 330 24.71 -8.40 -6.19
N VAL A 331 23.81 -7.57 -5.66
CA VAL A 331 23.53 -6.20 -6.16
C VAL A 331 24.78 -5.32 -6.27
N GLY A 332 25.81 -5.52 -5.43
CA GLY A 332 27.10 -4.82 -5.56
C GLY A 332 27.86 -5.11 -6.86
N ALA A 333 27.59 -6.25 -7.49
CA ALA A 333 28.12 -6.64 -8.81
C ALA A 333 27.12 -6.38 -9.95
N ALA A 334 26.01 -5.67 -9.70
CA ALA A 334 25.03 -5.31 -10.72
C ALA A 334 25.65 -4.57 -11.94
N PRO A 335 26.59 -3.61 -11.77
CA PRO A 335 27.23 -2.96 -12.93
C PRO A 335 27.94 -3.94 -13.86
N HIS A 336 28.57 -4.98 -13.29
CA HIS A 336 29.24 -6.02 -14.05
C HIS A 336 28.24 -6.94 -14.74
N ALA A 337 27.19 -7.35 -14.04
CA ALA A 337 26.14 -8.20 -14.60
C ALA A 337 25.39 -7.55 -15.77
N VAL A 338 25.20 -6.23 -15.70
CA VAL A 338 24.52 -5.44 -16.74
C VAL A 338 25.44 -5.14 -17.93
N LYS A 339 26.78 -5.12 -17.76
CA LYS A 339 27.73 -4.80 -18.84
C LYS A 339 27.57 -5.69 -20.07
N GLU A 340 27.28 -6.97 -19.88
CA GLU A 340 27.10 -7.95 -20.97
C GLU A 340 25.63 -8.17 -21.33
N ALA A 341 24.70 -7.46 -20.68
CA ALA A 341 23.28 -7.70 -20.83
C ALA A 341 22.73 -7.07 -22.11
N SER A 342 21.85 -7.81 -22.76
CA SER A 342 21.09 -7.36 -23.93
C SER A 342 19.73 -6.79 -23.55
N LYS A 343 19.13 -7.32 -22.48
CA LYS A 343 17.78 -6.97 -21.99
C LYS A 343 17.70 -7.19 -20.49
N VAL A 344 16.88 -6.40 -19.80
CA VAL A 344 16.57 -6.61 -18.38
C VAL A 344 15.09 -6.94 -18.23
N PHE A 345 14.77 -8.05 -17.55
CA PHE A 345 13.40 -8.42 -17.22
C PHE A 345 13.16 -8.28 -15.72
N LEU A 346 12.19 -7.43 -15.37
CA LEU A 346 11.83 -7.15 -13.98
C LEU A 346 10.37 -7.51 -13.72
N GLY A 347 10.10 -8.03 -12.52
CA GLY A 347 8.74 -8.19 -12.02
C GLY A 347 8.30 -6.97 -11.24
N ALA A 348 7.02 -6.59 -11.36
CA ALA A 348 6.44 -5.54 -10.56
C ALA A 348 5.68 -6.09 -9.35
N SER A 349 5.81 -5.39 -8.21
CA SER A 349 4.85 -5.51 -7.11
C SER A 349 3.65 -4.60 -7.33
N ALA A 350 3.87 -3.42 -7.94
CA ALA A 350 2.84 -2.54 -8.48
C ALA A 350 3.39 -1.61 -9.58
N MET A 351 2.50 -1.12 -10.43
CA MET A 351 2.76 0.02 -11.32
C MET A 351 1.92 1.21 -10.89
N MET A 352 2.57 2.36 -10.70
CA MET A 352 1.93 3.60 -10.25
C MET A 352 1.36 4.42 -11.41
N SER A 353 0.41 5.31 -11.13
CA SER A 353 -0.21 6.19 -12.15
C SER A 353 0.79 7.07 -12.92
N ASN A 354 1.93 7.41 -12.32
CA ASN A 354 3.00 8.17 -12.96
C ASN A 354 3.98 7.28 -13.75
N GLY A 355 3.65 6.00 -13.97
CA GLY A 355 4.46 5.03 -14.69
C GLY A 355 5.66 4.49 -13.91
N ARG A 356 5.85 4.90 -12.65
CA ARG A 356 6.95 4.38 -11.83
C ARG A 356 6.69 2.94 -11.40
N LEU A 357 7.75 2.16 -11.41
CA LEU A 357 7.73 0.76 -11.01
C LEU A 357 7.96 0.65 -9.50
N TYR A 358 7.03 0.01 -8.80
CA TYR A 358 7.19 -0.37 -7.39
C TYR A 358 7.56 -1.85 -7.30
N SER A 359 8.77 -2.15 -6.84
CA SER A 359 9.23 -3.53 -6.71
C SER A 359 10.25 -3.68 -5.57
N ARG A 360 10.87 -4.86 -5.45
CA ARG A 360 11.82 -5.17 -4.38
C ARG A 360 12.95 -4.15 -4.33
N VAL A 361 13.40 -3.79 -3.12
CA VAL A 361 14.54 -2.89 -2.92
C VAL A 361 15.75 -3.38 -3.71
N GLY A 362 16.38 -2.51 -4.50
CA GLY A 362 17.47 -2.85 -5.41
C GLY A 362 17.04 -2.97 -6.88
N THR A 363 15.74 -3.02 -7.16
CA THR A 363 15.22 -3.00 -8.53
C THR A 363 15.61 -1.70 -9.25
N ALA A 364 15.50 -0.56 -8.56
CA ALA A 364 15.86 0.74 -9.14
C ALA A 364 17.34 0.82 -9.51
N ILE A 365 18.23 0.17 -8.75
CA ILE A 365 19.68 0.13 -9.01
C ILE A 365 19.97 -0.64 -10.31
N VAL A 366 19.35 -1.81 -10.48
CA VAL A 366 19.52 -2.62 -11.70
C VAL A 366 18.97 -1.87 -12.92
N ALA A 367 17.79 -1.27 -12.80
CA ALA A 367 17.18 -0.50 -13.88
C ALA A 367 18.01 0.75 -14.25
N MET A 368 18.56 1.44 -13.27
CA MET A 368 19.43 2.61 -13.48
C MET A 368 20.69 2.24 -14.28
N PHE A 369 21.42 1.18 -13.89
CA PHE A 369 22.61 0.75 -14.63
C PHE A 369 22.30 0.26 -16.04
N ALA A 370 21.11 -0.35 -16.24
CA ALA A 370 20.66 -0.76 -17.57
C ALA A 370 20.37 0.46 -18.45
N HIS A 371 19.64 1.44 -17.90
CA HIS A 371 19.32 2.69 -18.60
C HIS A 371 20.57 3.49 -18.97
N GLU A 372 21.57 3.57 -18.10
CA GLU A 372 22.85 4.25 -18.38
C GLU A 372 23.63 3.63 -19.55
N ARG A 373 23.36 2.36 -19.88
CA ARG A 373 23.98 1.63 -21.00
C ARG A 373 23.04 1.40 -22.19
N ASP A 374 21.91 2.12 -22.23
CA ASP A 374 20.88 1.98 -23.26
C ASP A 374 20.29 0.55 -23.40
N ILE A 375 20.35 -0.23 -22.31
CA ILE A 375 19.79 -1.59 -22.27
C ILE A 375 18.30 -1.51 -21.91
N PRO A 376 17.40 -2.08 -22.72
CA PRO A 376 15.97 -1.98 -22.50
C PRO A 376 15.53 -2.76 -21.25
N VAL A 377 14.88 -2.04 -20.33
CA VAL A 377 14.22 -2.63 -19.16
C VAL A 377 12.76 -2.94 -19.49
N ILE A 378 12.42 -4.22 -19.42
CA ILE A 378 11.09 -4.78 -19.71
C ILE A 378 10.49 -5.25 -18.40
N VAL A 379 9.36 -4.63 -18.03
CA VAL A 379 8.63 -4.97 -16.80
C VAL A 379 7.48 -5.90 -17.13
N CYS A 380 7.40 -7.05 -16.48
CA CYS A 380 6.25 -7.95 -16.55
C CYS A 380 5.32 -7.65 -15.36
N CYS A 381 4.08 -7.27 -15.64
CA CYS A 381 3.11 -6.88 -14.64
C CYS A 381 1.67 -7.15 -15.10
N GLU A 382 0.87 -7.74 -14.24
CA GLU A 382 -0.56 -7.97 -14.41
C GLU A 382 -1.33 -6.69 -14.09
N SER A 383 -2.41 -6.41 -14.82
CA SER A 383 -3.18 -5.17 -14.64
C SER A 383 -3.80 -5.01 -13.24
N VAL A 384 -4.02 -6.13 -12.52
CA VAL A 384 -4.52 -6.15 -11.13
C VAL A 384 -3.56 -5.48 -10.14
N LYS A 385 -2.28 -5.31 -10.51
CA LYS A 385 -1.26 -4.62 -9.68
C LYS A 385 -1.14 -3.13 -9.97
N PHE A 386 -1.98 -2.57 -10.84
CA PHE A 386 -1.97 -1.14 -11.13
C PHE A 386 -2.64 -0.36 -9.99
N THR A 387 -2.15 0.84 -9.71
CA THR A 387 -2.66 1.67 -8.61
C THR A 387 -2.77 3.13 -9.03
N GLU A 388 -3.84 3.79 -8.59
CA GLU A 388 -4.02 5.24 -8.74
C GLU A 388 -2.97 6.05 -7.99
N ARG A 389 -2.37 5.46 -6.95
CA ARG A 389 -1.34 6.09 -6.12
C ARG A 389 -0.13 6.52 -6.96
N VAL A 390 0.46 7.62 -6.52
CA VAL A 390 1.70 8.19 -7.06
C VAL A 390 2.69 8.24 -5.92
N ALA A 391 3.90 7.71 -6.13
CA ALA A 391 5.04 7.94 -5.25
C ALA A 391 6.14 8.65 -6.03
N LEU A 392 6.78 9.60 -5.38
CA LEU A 392 7.92 10.35 -5.93
C LEU A 392 9.25 9.82 -5.40
N ASP A 393 9.22 9.18 -4.23
CA ASP A 393 10.35 8.60 -3.53
C ASP A 393 10.02 7.18 -3.03
N SER A 394 11.04 6.49 -2.51
CA SER A 394 10.93 5.15 -1.92
C SER A 394 10.70 5.17 -0.39
N ILE A 395 10.29 6.31 0.18
CA ILE A 395 10.24 6.55 1.63
C ILE A 395 8.78 6.63 2.10
N VAL A 396 7.95 7.44 1.43
CA VAL A 396 6.58 7.74 1.88
C VAL A 396 5.73 6.47 1.94
N ASN A 397 5.79 5.64 0.90
CA ASN A 397 5.01 4.40 0.79
C ASN A 397 5.94 3.20 0.69
N ASN A 398 6.27 2.58 1.83
CA ASN A 398 7.10 1.38 1.87
C ASN A 398 6.68 0.41 2.97
N GLU A 399 7.26 -0.78 2.95
CA GLU A 399 7.15 -1.80 3.99
C GLU A 399 8.50 -1.91 4.69
N ILE A 400 8.53 -1.67 6.00
CA ILE A 400 9.71 -1.90 6.84
C ILE A 400 9.68 -3.35 7.27
N ALA A 401 10.71 -4.14 7.00
CA ALA A 401 10.96 -5.47 7.56
C ALA A 401 11.63 -5.40 8.94
N PRO A 402 11.58 -6.48 9.75
CA PRO A 402 12.33 -6.54 10.99
C PRO A 402 13.81 -6.27 10.72
N ALA A 403 14.38 -5.34 11.50
CA ALA A 403 15.78 -4.95 11.36
C ALA A 403 16.75 -6.11 11.63
N ASP A 404 16.34 -7.04 12.50
CA ASP A 404 17.14 -8.20 12.89
C ASP A 404 17.35 -9.17 11.69
N GLU A 405 16.53 -9.13 10.65
CA GLU A 405 16.72 -9.94 9.43
C GLU A 405 17.95 -9.53 8.60
N ILE A 406 18.47 -8.32 8.79
CA ILE A 406 19.69 -7.85 8.12
C ILE A 406 20.93 -8.56 8.68
N LEU A 407 20.84 -9.01 9.94
CA LEU A 407 21.89 -9.77 10.61
C LEU A 407 22.10 -11.08 9.83
N GLY A 408 23.36 -11.41 9.55
CA GLY A 408 23.68 -12.34 8.47
C GLY A 408 23.28 -13.79 8.78
N GLN A 409 23.10 -14.60 7.73
CA GLN A 409 22.98 -16.05 7.86
C GLN A 409 24.20 -16.72 8.53
N GLY A 410 25.41 -16.14 8.49
CA GLY A 410 26.55 -16.64 9.30
C GLY A 410 26.39 -16.43 10.82
N GLU A 411 25.41 -15.62 11.23
CA GLU A 411 25.01 -15.36 12.62
C GLU A 411 23.70 -16.12 12.97
N TRP A 412 23.13 -16.87 12.00
CA TRP A 412 21.88 -17.67 12.12
C TRP A 412 22.11 -19.18 11.83
N ILE A 413 23.04 -19.52 10.93
CA ILE A 413 23.45 -20.88 10.51
C ILE A 413 24.57 -21.44 11.42
N GLY A 414 25.06 -20.63 12.37
CA GLY A 414 26.02 -21.05 13.39
C GLY A 414 25.48 -22.05 14.43
N GLU A 415 24.26 -22.56 14.27
CA GLU A 415 23.73 -23.68 15.07
C GLU A 415 23.61 -25.01 14.31
N ASN A 416 23.52 -25.02 12.96
CA ASN A 416 23.13 -26.25 12.23
C ASN A 416 24.12 -26.75 11.15
N LEU A 417 25.29 -26.12 11.00
CA LEU A 417 26.39 -26.63 10.15
C LEU A 417 27.75 -26.50 10.86
N ALA A 418 27.77 -26.67 12.19
CA ALA A 418 28.99 -27.12 12.86
C ALA A 418 29.17 -28.59 12.48
N ASN A 419 29.92 -28.83 11.41
CA ASN A 419 30.36 -30.16 11.01
C ASN A 419 30.97 -30.88 12.23
N GLU A 420 30.68 -32.17 12.31
CA GLU A 420 30.96 -33.10 13.41
C GLU A 420 32.46 -33.47 13.57
N ASP A 421 33.40 -32.65 13.09
CA ASP A 421 34.82 -33.03 12.96
C ASP A 421 35.82 -32.03 13.58
N GLU A 422 35.54 -31.41 14.73
CA GLU A 422 36.54 -30.56 15.39
C GLU A 422 36.70 -30.84 16.90
N GLU A 423 37.95 -31.12 17.25
CA GLU A 423 38.51 -31.65 18.50
C GLU A 423 37.93 -31.07 19.81
N GLU A 424 37.72 -31.97 20.79
CA GLU A 424 37.41 -31.64 22.17
C GLU A 424 38.57 -30.86 22.82
N GLY A 425 38.43 -29.54 22.98
CA GLY A 425 39.36 -28.79 23.85
C GLY A 425 39.41 -27.26 23.71
N ALA A 426 38.87 -26.66 22.64
CA ALA A 426 38.95 -25.20 22.46
C ALA A 426 37.70 -24.47 23.00
N PRO A 427 37.84 -23.36 23.77
CA PRO A 427 36.69 -22.58 24.21
C PRO A 427 36.00 -21.95 22.98
N LYS A 428 34.78 -22.41 22.70
CA LYS A 428 33.89 -21.90 21.64
C LYS A 428 33.53 -20.43 21.88
N LYS A 429 34.42 -19.49 21.54
CA LYS A 429 34.03 -18.10 21.28
C LYS A 429 33.38 -18.07 19.89
N GLY A 430 32.13 -18.53 19.82
CA GLY A 430 31.27 -18.23 18.69
C GLY A 430 31.35 -16.73 18.43
N ARG A 431 31.77 -16.36 17.22
CA ARG A 431 32.03 -14.97 16.85
C ARG A 431 30.69 -14.23 16.90
N GLU A 432 30.40 -13.59 18.04
CA GLU A 432 29.16 -12.86 18.23
C GLU A 432 29.04 -11.81 17.11
N GLY A 433 27.91 -11.82 16.43
CA GLY A 433 27.69 -10.94 15.29
C GLY A 433 27.92 -9.47 15.66
N ALA A 434 28.67 -8.74 14.84
CA ALA A 434 29.14 -7.39 15.17
C ALA A 434 27.99 -6.40 15.46
N LEU A 435 26.80 -6.69 14.94
CA LEU A 435 25.59 -5.87 15.09
C LEU A 435 24.52 -6.51 16.00
N LYS A 436 24.80 -7.62 16.68
CA LYS A 436 23.79 -8.33 17.50
C LYS A 436 23.21 -7.46 18.62
N ARG A 437 24.04 -6.62 19.24
CA ARG A 437 23.66 -5.69 20.32
C ARG A 437 23.28 -4.29 19.82
N TRP A 438 22.87 -4.15 18.56
CA TRP A 438 22.55 -2.84 17.97
C TRP A 438 21.46 -2.08 18.74
N LYS A 439 20.50 -2.79 19.37
CA LYS A 439 19.46 -2.19 20.22
C LYS A 439 20.04 -1.50 21.47
N GLU A 440 21.18 -1.94 21.96
CA GLU A 440 21.85 -1.38 23.14
C GLU A 440 22.86 -0.27 22.75
N THR A 441 23.49 -0.38 21.58
CA THR A 441 24.55 0.55 21.14
C THR A 441 24.03 1.96 20.82
N PRO A 442 24.38 3.01 21.59
CA PRO A 442 23.92 4.37 21.29
C PRO A 442 24.33 4.81 19.88
N ASN A 443 23.49 5.60 19.22
CA ASN A 443 23.69 6.10 17.84
C ASN A 443 23.72 5.05 16.70
N LEU A 444 23.45 3.77 17.00
CA LEU A 444 23.31 2.72 15.97
C LEU A 444 21.84 2.39 15.72
N GLN A 445 21.43 2.45 14.46
CA GLN A 445 20.08 2.10 13.99
C GLN A 445 20.19 1.19 12.76
N LEU A 446 19.28 0.24 12.64
CA LEU A 446 19.18 -0.65 11.48
C LEU A 446 17.88 -0.37 10.74
N LEU A 447 17.93 -0.46 9.40
CA LEU A 447 16.80 -0.18 8.52
C LEU A 447 16.69 -1.27 7.46
N ASN A 448 15.54 -1.94 7.44
CA ASN A 448 15.22 -2.96 6.44
C ASN A 448 13.98 -2.51 5.67
N VAL A 449 14.16 -1.88 4.50
CA VAL A 449 13.05 -1.55 3.59
C VAL A 449 12.91 -2.65 2.57
N LEU A 450 11.69 -3.06 2.22
CA LEU A 450 11.48 -4.17 1.28
C LEU A 450 11.29 -3.75 -0.18
N TYR A 451 10.90 -2.50 -0.43
CA TYR A 451 10.60 -2.04 -1.79
C TYR A 451 11.34 -0.75 -2.15
N ASP A 452 11.44 -0.48 -3.44
CA ASP A 452 11.83 0.81 -3.99
C ASP A 452 10.92 1.24 -5.14
N VAL A 453 11.03 2.52 -5.50
CA VAL A 453 10.29 3.14 -6.61
C VAL A 453 11.27 3.50 -7.71
N THR A 454 11.26 2.71 -8.78
CA THR A 454 12.07 2.93 -9.97
C THR A 454 11.44 4.02 -10.86
N PRO A 455 12.19 5.06 -11.26
CA PRO A 455 11.74 6.07 -12.22
C PRO A 455 11.19 5.48 -13.52
N ALA A 456 10.17 6.11 -14.08
CA ALA A 456 9.53 5.66 -15.32
C ALA A 456 10.47 5.76 -16.53
N GLU A 457 11.41 6.72 -16.53
CA GLU A 457 12.42 6.89 -17.59
C GLU A 457 13.34 5.68 -17.75
N TYR A 458 13.58 4.91 -16.69
CA TYR A 458 14.41 3.70 -16.76
C TYR A 458 13.65 2.52 -17.35
N VAL A 459 12.32 2.59 -17.46
CA VAL A 459 11.48 1.49 -17.94
C VAL A 459 11.14 1.72 -19.40
N LYS A 460 11.64 0.84 -20.28
CA LYS A 460 11.33 0.92 -21.71
C LYS A 460 9.89 0.52 -22.00
N MET A 461 9.41 -0.53 -21.33
CA MET A 461 8.05 -1.04 -21.55
C MET A 461 7.53 -1.87 -20.39
N VAL A 462 6.21 -1.93 -20.30
CA VAL A 462 5.43 -2.76 -19.38
C VAL A 462 4.62 -3.76 -20.21
N VAL A 463 4.86 -5.04 -20.01
CA VAL A 463 4.12 -6.13 -20.65
C VAL A 463 3.03 -6.60 -19.69
N THR A 464 1.79 -6.50 -20.16
CA THR A 464 0.55 -6.86 -19.46
C THR A 464 -0.27 -7.83 -20.32
N GLU A 465 -1.34 -8.37 -19.78
CA GLU A 465 -2.32 -9.15 -20.52
C GLU A 465 -3.09 -8.32 -21.57
N MET A 466 -3.06 -6.98 -21.46
CA MET A 466 -3.60 -6.05 -22.45
C MET A 466 -2.59 -5.71 -23.56
N GLY A 467 -1.39 -6.28 -23.50
CA GLY A 467 -0.31 -6.08 -24.46
C GLY A 467 0.88 -5.31 -23.89
N SER A 468 1.78 -4.92 -24.80
CA SER A 468 3.00 -4.17 -24.53
C SER A 468 2.71 -2.67 -24.53
N LEU A 469 2.96 -2.00 -23.40
CA LEU A 469 2.58 -0.61 -23.18
C LEU A 469 3.76 0.22 -22.67
N PRO A 470 3.84 1.53 -22.97
CA PRO A 470 4.76 2.41 -22.29
C PRO A 470 4.30 2.64 -20.84
N PRO A 471 5.21 2.98 -19.91
CA PRO A 471 4.85 3.23 -18.51
C PRO A 471 3.80 4.34 -18.32
N SER A 472 3.76 5.33 -19.23
CA SER A 472 2.78 6.42 -19.22
C SER A 472 1.33 5.97 -19.49
N SER A 473 1.12 4.77 -20.03
CA SER A 473 -0.20 4.22 -20.31
C SER A 473 -0.83 3.46 -19.14
N VAL A 474 -0.09 3.24 -18.04
CA VAL A 474 -0.57 2.60 -16.81
C VAL A 474 -1.91 3.18 -16.31
N PRO A 475 -2.09 4.51 -16.15
CA PRO A 475 -3.36 5.06 -15.66
C PRO A 475 -4.53 4.84 -16.64
N VAL A 476 -4.26 4.76 -17.94
CA VAL A 476 -5.31 4.48 -18.94
C VAL A 476 -5.81 3.05 -18.79
N VAL A 477 -4.89 2.08 -18.72
CA VAL A 477 -5.26 0.68 -18.52
C VAL A 477 -5.88 0.44 -17.16
N HIS A 478 -5.42 1.13 -16.10
CA HIS A 478 -6.04 1.01 -14.79
C HIS A 478 -7.51 1.45 -14.79
N ARG A 479 -7.86 2.52 -15.52
CA ARG A 479 -9.27 2.93 -15.67
C ARG A 479 -10.08 1.93 -16.48
N ILE A 480 -9.49 1.31 -17.49
CA ILE A 480 -10.18 0.28 -18.28
C ILE A 480 -10.41 -0.97 -17.43
N SER A 481 -9.44 -1.35 -16.61
CA SER A 481 -9.54 -2.57 -15.79
C SER A 481 -10.41 -2.43 -14.53
N THR A 482 -10.74 -1.20 -14.10
CA THR A 482 -11.60 -0.92 -12.94
C THR A 482 -13.01 -0.50 -13.29
N ASN A 483 -13.28 -0.07 -14.53
CA ASN A 483 -14.62 0.31 -15.00
C ASN A 483 -15.38 -0.81 -15.76
N VAL A 484 -14.78 -1.99 -15.87
CA VAL A 484 -15.41 -3.23 -16.34
C VAL A 484 -15.69 -4.08 -15.11
#